data_AF-A0A316FB37-F1
#
_entry.id   AF-A0A316FB37-F1
#
_cell.length_a   1.000
_cell.length_b   1.000
_cell.length_c   1.000
_cell.angle_alpha   90.00
_cell.angle_beta   90.00
_cell.angle_gamma   90.00
#
_symmetry.space_group_name_H-M   'P 1'
#
loop_
_entity.id
_entity.type
_entity.pdbx_description
1 polymer ?
#
loop_
_entity_poly.entity_id
_entity_poly.type
_entity_poly.pdbx_seq_one_letter_code
_entity_poly.pdbx_strand_id
1 'polypeptide(L)'
;MQIQVLQVRRAVLRLVAKRDSSTKETELMHRIVQLSEAERHRLVHDFIESTFGAVDANPALVDLLRSTMPNLPDEPTAEQVEAWIELARLVQDTDFRAGIRRMAEHQAAERADGDRTGLHRELTDHVIERVTAAVTAGIQPPSAAAAEIVAELVARYAGTFGKTDSAEYRTDLLTRMEVANDPRVEQYWHLISTINGWPAPPSIAPVFDWLIRSLQHHGRP
;
A
#
# COMPACT_ATOMS: atom_id res chain seq x y z
N MET A 1 -22.19 0.32 28.55
CA MET A 1 -21.42 1.52 28.12
C MET A 1 -20.21 1.87 29.01
N GLN A 2 -20.26 1.85 30.35
CA GLN A 2 -19.09 2.26 31.17
C GLN A 2 -17.88 1.29 31.09
N ILE A 3 -18.10 -0.01 30.87
CA ILE A 3 -17.02 -1.02 30.84
C ILE A 3 -16.16 -0.92 29.55
N GLN A 4 -16.77 -0.68 28.39
CA GLN A 4 -16.07 -0.49 27.11
C GLN A 4 -15.10 0.70 27.16
N VAL A 5 -15.57 1.86 27.64
CA VAL A 5 -14.72 3.06 27.79
C VAL A 5 -13.52 2.79 28.71
N LEU A 6 -13.70 1.98 29.74
CA LEU A 6 -12.62 1.62 30.67
C LEU A 6 -11.60 0.65 30.06
N GLN A 7 -12.03 -0.29 29.22
CA GLN A 7 -11.13 -1.23 28.55
C GLN A 7 -10.27 -0.53 27.50
N VAL A 8 -10.86 0.33 26.68
CA VAL A 8 -10.10 1.10 25.68
C VAL A 8 -9.16 2.09 26.38
N ARG A 9 -9.59 2.77 27.45
CA ARG A 9 -8.69 3.60 28.29
C ARG A 9 -7.51 2.80 28.85
N ARG A 10 -7.73 1.55 29.28
CA ARG A 10 -6.66 0.69 29.82
C ARG A 10 -5.67 0.24 28.73
N ALA A 11 -6.13 -0.04 27.51
CA ALA A 11 -5.26 -0.36 26.39
C ALA A 11 -4.39 0.83 25.99
N VAL A 12 -4.99 2.03 25.92
CA VAL A 12 -4.30 3.29 25.63
C VAL A 12 -3.26 3.63 26.70
N LEU A 13 -3.60 3.49 27.99
CA LEU A 13 -2.66 3.75 29.08
C LEU A 13 -1.45 2.80 29.05
N ARG A 14 -1.64 1.55 28.63
CA ARG A 14 -0.53 0.59 28.45
C ARG A 14 0.36 0.95 27.26
N LEU A 15 -0.22 1.50 26.20
CA LEU A 15 0.53 1.94 25.02
C LEU A 15 1.36 3.21 25.32
N VAL A 16 0.76 4.19 26.00
CA VAL A 16 1.43 5.42 26.46
C VAL A 16 2.60 5.10 27.39
N ALA A 17 2.41 4.14 28.33
CA ALA A 17 3.46 3.71 29.25
C ALA A 17 4.62 2.96 28.55
N LYS A 18 4.43 2.44 27.34
CA LYS A 18 5.45 1.73 26.56
C LYS A 18 6.24 2.64 25.61
N ARG A 19 5.67 3.77 25.16
CA ARG A 19 6.22 4.59 24.04
C ARG A 19 6.82 5.95 24.42
N ASP A 20 6.90 6.33 25.71
CA ASP A 20 7.36 7.68 26.14
C ASP A 20 6.68 8.81 25.34
N SER A 21 5.37 8.65 25.13
CA SER A 21 4.58 9.45 24.20
C SER A 21 4.40 10.89 24.68
N SER A 22 4.60 11.86 23.79
CA SER A 22 4.38 13.29 24.09
C SER A 22 2.91 13.59 24.43
N THR A 23 2.64 14.68 25.17
CA THR A 23 1.27 15.09 25.55
C THR A 23 0.32 15.22 24.34
N LYS A 24 0.81 15.72 23.20
CA LYS A 24 0.04 15.79 21.94
C LYS A 24 -0.33 14.41 21.39
N GLU A 25 0.58 13.45 21.53
CA GLU A 25 0.37 12.06 21.09
C GLU A 25 -0.68 11.38 21.97
N THR A 26 -0.65 11.63 23.29
CA THR A 26 -1.63 11.12 24.25
C THR A 26 -3.02 11.71 24.04
N GLU A 27 -3.12 13.01 23.71
CA GLU A 27 -4.38 13.66 23.34
C GLU A 27 -4.95 13.12 22.02
N LEU A 28 -4.09 12.90 21.02
CA LEU A 28 -4.47 12.31 19.74
C LEU A 28 -4.98 10.88 19.94
N MET A 29 -4.26 10.06 20.72
CA MET A 29 -4.70 8.71 21.09
C MET A 29 -6.04 8.72 21.82
N HIS A 30 -6.22 9.63 22.79
CA HIS A 30 -7.48 9.76 23.52
C HIS A 30 -8.65 10.16 22.60
N ARG A 31 -8.41 11.06 21.64
CA ARG A 31 -9.41 11.47 20.65
C ARG A 31 -9.79 10.31 19.72
N ILE A 32 -8.80 9.61 19.17
CA ILE A 32 -8.98 8.51 18.22
C ILE A 32 -9.79 7.36 18.84
N VAL A 33 -9.54 7.08 20.12
CA VAL A 33 -10.25 6.07 20.92
C VAL A 33 -11.70 6.44 21.21
N GLN A 34 -12.01 7.73 21.27
CA GLN A 34 -13.37 8.21 21.48
C GLN A 34 -14.15 8.44 20.18
N LEU A 35 -13.53 8.24 19.00
CA LEU A 35 -14.25 8.34 17.74
C LEU A 35 -15.31 7.25 17.66
N SER A 36 -16.54 7.69 17.44
CA SER A 36 -17.65 6.82 17.05
C SER A 36 -17.31 6.05 15.77
N GLU A 37 -17.95 4.91 15.55
CA GLU A 37 -17.82 4.14 14.31
C GLU A 37 -18.02 5.01 13.06
N ALA A 38 -18.99 5.92 13.09
CA ALA A 38 -19.27 6.86 12.01
C ALA A 38 -18.10 7.82 11.74
N GLU A 39 -17.43 8.32 12.78
CA GLU A 39 -16.26 9.20 12.64
C GLU A 39 -15.03 8.42 12.16
N ARG A 40 -14.88 7.18 12.61
CA ARG A 40 -13.84 6.25 12.15
C ARG A 40 -13.97 5.96 10.65
N HIS A 41 -15.18 5.62 10.19
CA HIS A 41 -15.46 5.44 8.77
C HIS A 41 -15.25 6.71 7.97
N ARG A 42 -15.68 7.88 8.48
CA ARG A 42 -15.50 9.16 7.79
C ARG A 42 -14.02 9.49 7.58
N LEU A 43 -13.17 9.26 8.57
CA LEU A 43 -11.74 9.58 8.48
C LEU A 43 -11.03 8.82 7.34
N VAL A 44 -11.34 7.53 7.18
CA VAL A 44 -10.75 6.70 6.11
C VAL A 44 -11.41 6.97 4.77
N HIS A 45 -12.72 7.20 4.76
CA HIS A 45 -13.45 7.62 3.57
C HIS A 45 -12.89 8.95 3.00
N ASP A 46 -12.67 9.95 3.86
CA ASP A 46 -12.11 11.25 3.46
C ASP A 46 -10.68 11.10 2.92
N PHE A 47 -9.89 10.17 3.48
CA PHE A 47 -8.59 9.81 2.90
C PHE A 47 -8.72 9.23 1.49
N ILE A 48 -9.62 8.28 1.27
CA ILE A 48 -9.85 7.69 -0.06
C ILE A 48 -10.32 8.77 -1.05
N GLU A 49 -11.29 9.58 -0.66
CA GLU A 49 -11.87 10.63 -1.52
C GLU A 49 -10.84 11.73 -1.86
N SER A 50 -10.09 12.23 -0.86
CA SER A 50 -9.08 13.27 -1.08
C SER A 50 -7.86 12.82 -1.88
N THR A 51 -7.65 11.50 -1.97
CA THR A 51 -6.50 10.90 -2.65
C THR A 51 -6.85 10.41 -4.05
N PHE A 52 -8.04 9.84 -4.22
CA PHE A 52 -8.47 9.19 -5.47
C PHE A 52 -9.67 9.87 -6.15
N GLY A 53 -10.45 10.70 -5.46
CA GLY A 53 -11.69 11.30 -6.00
C GLY A 53 -11.48 12.47 -6.98
N ALA A 54 -10.31 13.12 -6.95
CA ALA A 54 -9.99 14.26 -7.83
C ALA A 54 -9.25 13.86 -9.12
N VAL A 55 -8.75 12.63 -9.18
CA VAL A 55 -8.03 12.07 -10.32
C VAL A 55 -9.01 11.14 -11.03
N ASP A 56 -8.93 11.00 -12.36
CA ASP A 56 -9.55 9.83 -13.00
C ASP A 56 -8.81 8.60 -12.44
N ALA A 57 -9.25 8.10 -11.30
CA ALA A 57 -8.72 6.95 -10.60
C ALA A 57 -9.43 5.69 -11.08
N ASN A 58 -8.71 4.58 -11.12
CA ASN A 58 -9.24 3.31 -11.61
C ASN A 58 -10.49 2.92 -10.77
N PRO A 59 -11.69 2.78 -11.36
CA PRO A 59 -12.90 2.46 -10.60
C PRO A 59 -12.77 1.18 -9.77
N ALA A 60 -12.07 0.16 -10.29
CA ALA A 60 -11.83 -1.09 -9.58
C ALA A 60 -10.91 -0.92 -8.35
N LEU A 61 -9.98 0.04 -8.40
CA LEU A 61 -9.16 0.41 -7.23
C LEU A 61 -10.02 1.07 -6.15
N VAL A 62 -10.90 1.99 -6.55
CA VAL A 62 -11.81 2.68 -5.64
C VAL A 62 -12.77 1.69 -4.97
N ASP A 63 -13.34 0.76 -5.74
CA ASP A 63 -14.22 -0.27 -5.20
C ASP A 63 -13.49 -1.25 -4.27
N LEU A 64 -12.24 -1.61 -4.60
CA LEU A 64 -11.38 -2.39 -3.70
C LEU A 64 -11.21 -1.65 -2.36
N LEU A 65 -10.81 -0.38 -2.39
CA LEU A 65 -10.60 0.42 -1.19
C LEU A 65 -11.87 0.55 -0.32
N ARG A 66 -13.03 0.74 -0.96
CA ARG A 66 -14.34 0.76 -0.27
C ARG A 66 -14.68 -0.59 0.36
N SER A 67 -14.32 -1.70 -0.28
CA SER A 67 -14.58 -3.04 0.25
C SER A 67 -13.65 -3.41 1.43
N THR A 68 -12.52 -2.69 1.57
CA THR A 68 -11.51 -2.93 2.60
C THR A 68 -11.57 -1.92 3.75
N MET A 69 -12.72 -1.28 3.96
CA MET A 69 -12.88 -0.31 5.04
C MET A 69 -12.59 -0.96 6.40
N PRO A 70 -11.81 -0.30 7.27
CA PRO A 70 -11.47 -0.84 8.57
C PRO A 70 -12.68 -0.83 9.50
N ASN A 71 -13.02 -2.01 10.01
CA ASN A 71 -14.11 -2.24 10.95
C ASN A 71 -13.56 -2.79 12.27
N LEU A 72 -13.45 -1.92 13.27
CA LEU A 72 -13.04 -2.33 14.61
C LEU A 72 -14.21 -3.03 15.31
N PRO A 73 -14.05 -4.27 15.82
CA PRO A 73 -15.13 -5.00 16.48
C PRO A 73 -15.55 -4.34 17.80
N ASP A 74 -16.74 -4.69 18.32
CA ASP A 74 -17.30 -4.16 19.58
C ASP A 74 -16.42 -4.41 20.81
N GLU A 75 -15.66 -5.52 20.78
CA GLU A 75 -14.69 -5.91 21.79
C GLU A 75 -13.29 -6.06 21.14
N PRO A 76 -12.58 -4.95 20.89
CA PRO A 76 -11.32 -5.00 20.19
C PRO A 76 -10.18 -5.44 21.10
N THR A 77 -9.23 -6.18 20.53
CA THR A 77 -7.96 -6.49 21.20
C THR A 77 -7.07 -5.24 21.31
N ALA A 78 -6.06 -5.29 22.17
CA ALA A 78 -5.10 -4.19 22.27
C ALA A 78 -4.36 -3.92 20.94
N GLU A 79 -4.04 -4.99 20.20
CA GLU A 79 -3.39 -4.92 18.88
C GLU A 79 -4.28 -4.24 17.84
N GLN A 80 -5.59 -4.54 17.83
CA GLN A 80 -6.53 -3.89 16.93
C GLN A 80 -6.70 -2.40 17.23
N VAL A 81 -6.71 -2.01 18.52
CA VAL A 81 -6.75 -0.60 18.93
C VAL A 81 -5.46 0.12 18.53
N GLU A 82 -4.30 -0.51 18.73
CA GLU A 82 -3.01 0.04 18.31
C GLU A 82 -2.94 0.21 16.79
N ALA A 83 -3.32 -0.81 16.03
CA ALA A 83 -3.39 -0.75 14.57
C ALA A 83 -4.35 0.34 14.08
N TRP A 84 -5.50 0.53 14.74
CA TRP A 84 -6.41 1.63 14.44
C TRP A 84 -5.76 3.00 14.66
N ILE A 85 -5.04 3.18 15.77
CA ILE A 85 -4.32 4.43 16.07
C ILE A 85 -3.26 4.70 15.01
N GLU A 86 -2.50 3.69 14.62
CA GLU A 86 -1.46 3.82 13.59
C GLU A 86 -2.04 4.11 12.21
N LEU A 87 -3.15 3.45 11.84
CA LEU A 87 -3.87 3.73 10.60
C LEU A 87 -4.35 5.18 10.58
N ALA A 88 -4.97 5.64 11.66
CA ALA A 88 -5.47 7.00 11.76
C ALA A 88 -4.33 8.04 11.63
N ARG A 89 -3.14 7.77 12.17
CA ARG A 89 -1.96 8.63 11.95
C ARG A 89 -1.53 8.61 10.49
N LEU A 90 -1.41 7.42 9.90
CA LEU A 90 -0.92 7.23 8.55
C LEU A 90 -1.81 7.93 7.52
N VAL A 91 -3.12 7.78 7.60
CA VAL A 91 -4.04 8.41 6.64
C VAL A 91 -4.18 9.92 6.84
N GLN A 92 -3.71 10.47 7.96
CA GLN A 92 -3.61 11.91 8.20
C GLN A 92 -2.25 12.50 7.77
N ASP A 93 -1.24 11.66 7.54
CA ASP A 93 0.10 12.05 7.09
C ASP A 93 0.03 12.69 5.70
N THR A 94 0.50 13.94 5.60
CA THR A 94 0.47 14.73 4.38
C THR A 94 1.42 14.20 3.31
N ASP A 95 2.57 13.65 3.71
CA ASP A 95 3.58 13.12 2.80
C ASP A 95 3.16 11.76 2.24
N PHE A 96 2.49 10.95 3.05
CA PHE A 96 1.85 9.72 2.59
C PHE A 96 0.75 10.02 1.58
N ARG A 97 -0.17 10.94 1.91
CA ARG A 97 -1.21 11.40 0.98
C ARG A 97 -0.64 11.93 -0.33
N ALA A 98 0.43 12.72 -0.28
CA ALA A 98 1.12 13.20 -1.47
C ALA A 98 1.75 12.06 -2.28
N GLY A 99 2.32 11.05 -1.62
CA GLY A 99 2.85 9.85 -2.27
C GLY A 99 1.78 9.07 -3.04
N ILE A 100 0.66 8.75 -2.38
CA ILE A 100 -0.44 8.04 -3.03
C ILE A 100 -1.04 8.86 -4.16
N ARG A 101 -1.15 10.19 -4.02
CA ARG A 101 -1.60 11.07 -5.11
C ARG A 101 -0.70 10.98 -6.33
N ARG A 102 0.63 11.03 -6.18
CA ARG A 102 1.57 10.85 -7.30
C ARG A 102 1.39 9.50 -8.00
N MET A 103 1.18 8.44 -7.22
CA MET A 103 0.90 7.11 -7.77
C MET A 103 -0.43 7.08 -8.56
N ALA A 104 -1.48 7.72 -8.04
CA ALA A 104 -2.77 7.83 -8.73
C ALA A 104 -2.67 8.68 -10.00
N GLU A 105 -1.96 9.81 -9.97
CA GLU A 105 -1.69 10.67 -11.13
C GLU A 105 -0.91 9.94 -12.22
N HIS A 106 0.11 9.16 -11.85
CA HIS A 106 0.87 8.33 -12.80
C HIS A 106 -0.04 7.27 -13.46
N GLN A 107 -0.89 6.59 -12.70
CA GLN A 107 -1.87 5.65 -13.27
C GLN A 107 -2.89 6.34 -14.19
N ALA A 108 -3.33 7.55 -13.83
CA ALA A 108 -4.28 8.31 -14.65
C ALA A 108 -3.67 8.77 -15.98
N ALA A 109 -2.39 9.18 -15.98
CA ALA A 109 -1.65 9.51 -17.19
C ALA A 109 -1.56 8.29 -18.14
N GLU A 110 -1.22 7.11 -17.61
CA GLU A 110 -1.19 5.86 -18.40
C GLU A 110 -2.56 5.54 -19.02
N ARG A 111 -3.66 5.77 -18.28
CA ARG A 111 -5.02 5.59 -18.81
C ARG A 111 -5.41 6.62 -19.86
N ALA A 112 -5.00 7.87 -19.70
CA ALA A 112 -5.19 8.91 -20.71
C ALA A 112 -4.44 8.58 -22.01
N ASP A 113 -3.28 7.93 -21.90
CA ASP A 113 -2.48 7.39 -23.02
C ASP A 113 -3.08 6.12 -23.67
N GLY A 114 -4.26 5.68 -23.21
CA GLY A 114 -5.02 4.60 -23.83
C GLY A 114 -5.00 3.28 -23.06
N ASP A 115 -4.40 3.20 -21.87
CA ASP A 115 -4.57 2.05 -20.99
C ASP A 115 -6.02 1.97 -20.50
N ARG A 116 -6.78 1.03 -21.04
CA ARG A 116 -8.17 0.73 -20.62
C ARG A 116 -8.26 -0.57 -19.84
N THR A 117 -7.13 -1.20 -19.59
CA THR A 117 -7.04 -2.47 -18.87
C THR A 117 -7.06 -2.17 -17.37
N GLY A 118 -7.82 -2.96 -16.60
CA GLY A 118 -8.24 -2.63 -15.23
C GLY A 118 -7.11 -2.63 -14.20
N LEU A 119 -7.24 -3.37 -13.10
CA LEU A 119 -6.16 -3.48 -12.10
C LEU A 119 -4.97 -4.34 -12.56
N HIS A 120 -5.01 -4.86 -13.80
CA HIS A 120 -3.97 -5.75 -14.34
C HIS A 120 -3.63 -6.90 -13.39
N ARG A 121 -4.65 -7.49 -12.75
CA ARG A 121 -4.49 -8.50 -11.70
C ARG A 121 -3.63 -9.66 -12.17
N GLU A 122 -3.89 -10.18 -13.37
CA GLU A 122 -3.11 -11.28 -13.95
C GLU A 122 -1.62 -10.92 -14.14
N LEU A 123 -1.31 -9.70 -14.58
CA LEU A 123 0.07 -9.24 -14.69
C LEU A 123 0.71 -9.08 -13.31
N THR A 124 -0.01 -8.51 -12.36
CA THR A 124 0.47 -8.29 -10.98
C THR A 124 0.77 -9.61 -10.30
N ASP A 125 -0.16 -10.56 -10.37
CA ASP A 125 -0.02 -11.90 -9.78
C ASP A 125 1.17 -12.63 -10.42
N HIS A 126 1.32 -12.58 -11.75
CA HIS A 126 2.46 -13.19 -12.45
C HIS A 126 3.80 -12.58 -12.03
N VAL A 127 3.88 -11.25 -11.95
CA VAL A 127 5.10 -10.54 -11.51
C VAL A 127 5.47 -10.94 -10.09
N ILE A 128 4.49 -10.93 -9.17
CA ILE A 128 4.72 -11.29 -7.76
C ILE A 128 5.21 -12.75 -7.68
N GLU A 129 4.52 -13.68 -8.33
CA GLU A 129 4.90 -15.10 -8.32
C GLU A 129 6.32 -15.30 -8.89
N ARG A 130 6.58 -14.73 -10.07
CA ARG A 130 7.85 -14.93 -10.79
C ARG A 130 9.05 -14.35 -10.04
N VAL A 131 8.90 -13.15 -9.47
CA VAL A 131 9.97 -12.49 -8.72
C VAL A 131 10.13 -13.14 -7.35
N THR A 132 9.04 -13.55 -6.69
CA THR A 132 9.12 -14.31 -5.43
C THR A 132 9.93 -15.58 -5.64
N ALA A 133 9.66 -16.34 -6.70
CA ALA A 133 10.43 -17.53 -7.04
C ALA A 133 11.92 -17.22 -7.26
N ALA A 134 12.24 -16.11 -7.92
CA ALA A 134 13.63 -15.67 -8.14
C ALA A 134 14.34 -15.32 -6.82
N VAL A 135 13.66 -14.59 -5.94
CA VAL A 135 14.15 -14.22 -4.61
C VAL A 135 14.36 -15.47 -3.75
N THR A 136 13.40 -16.39 -3.72
CA THR A 136 13.51 -17.67 -2.98
C THR A 136 14.65 -18.54 -3.51
N ALA A 137 14.90 -18.52 -4.82
CA ALA A 137 16.03 -19.20 -5.44
C ALA A 137 17.39 -18.50 -5.21
N GLY A 138 17.41 -17.33 -4.55
CA GLY A 138 18.62 -16.57 -4.28
C GLY A 138 19.24 -15.91 -5.52
N ILE A 139 18.47 -15.76 -6.60
CA ILE A 139 18.94 -15.14 -7.84
C ILE A 139 19.24 -13.67 -7.57
N GLN A 140 20.49 -13.27 -7.79
CA GLN A 140 20.91 -11.90 -7.52
C GLN A 140 20.49 -10.96 -8.67
N PRO A 141 20.00 -9.74 -8.37
CA PRO A 141 19.59 -8.77 -9.39
C PRO A 141 20.60 -8.51 -10.51
N PRO A 142 21.93 -8.51 -10.27
CA PRO A 142 22.93 -8.31 -11.33
C PRO A 142 23.28 -9.55 -12.18
N SER A 143 22.60 -10.69 -11.98
CA SER A 143 22.98 -11.96 -12.61
C SER A 143 22.40 -12.12 -14.02
N ALA A 144 23.04 -12.94 -14.87
CA ALA A 144 22.50 -13.27 -16.19
C ALA A 144 21.11 -13.92 -16.10
N ALA A 145 20.86 -14.75 -15.08
CA ALA A 145 19.54 -15.32 -14.82
C ALA A 145 18.48 -14.26 -14.47
N ALA A 146 18.87 -13.20 -13.76
CA ALA A 146 17.97 -12.06 -13.51
C ALA A 146 17.67 -11.28 -14.81
N ALA A 147 18.63 -11.16 -15.73
CA ALA A 147 18.42 -10.51 -17.02
C ALA A 147 17.32 -11.19 -17.85
N GLU A 148 17.31 -12.53 -17.90
CA GLU A 148 16.27 -13.31 -18.60
C GLU A 148 14.88 -13.08 -17.99
N ILE A 149 14.80 -13.05 -16.65
CA ILE A 149 13.56 -12.78 -15.93
C ILE A 149 13.07 -11.36 -16.22
N VAL A 150 13.95 -10.36 -16.14
CA VAL A 150 13.58 -8.97 -16.43
C VAL A 150 13.11 -8.82 -17.87
N ALA A 151 13.77 -9.46 -18.84
CA ALA A 151 13.33 -9.42 -20.24
C ALA A 151 11.92 -10.02 -20.42
N GLU A 152 11.63 -11.15 -19.77
CA GLU A 152 10.30 -11.77 -19.75
C GLU A 152 9.24 -10.81 -19.18
N LEU A 153 9.53 -10.21 -18.01
CA LEU A 153 8.61 -9.31 -17.33
C LEU A 153 8.38 -8.03 -18.14
N VAL A 154 9.45 -7.41 -18.67
CA VAL A 154 9.35 -6.21 -19.53
C VAL A 154 8.53 -6.50 -20.77
N ALA A 155 8.72 -7.66 -21.42
CA ALA A 155 7.92 -8.05 -22.59
C ALA A 155 6.44 -8.23 -22.24
N ARG A 156 6.12 -8.82 -21.08
CA ARG A 156 4.73 -8.91 -20.59
C ARG A 156 4.13 -7.54 -20.31
N TYR A 157 4.85 -6.68 -19.59
CA TYR A 157 4.45 -5.30 -19.36
C TYR A 157 4.17 -4.60 -20.70
N ALA A 158 5.13 -4.63 -21.64
CA ALA A 158 4.99 -4.03 -22.97
C ALA A 158 3.74 -4.55 -23.72
N GLY A 159 3.50 -5.86 -23.70
CA GLY A 159 2.32 -6.47 -24.31
C GLY A 159 1.00 -6.04 -23.66
N THR A 160 0.97 -5.92 -22.33
CA THR A 160 -0.21 -5.46 -21.58
C THR A 160 -0.55 -3.99 -21.85
N PHE A 161 0.46 -3.12 -21.92
CA PHE A 161 0.26 -1.67 -22.13
C PHE A 161 0.35 -1.25 -23.61
N GLY A 162 0.51 -2.19 -24.54
CA GLY A 162 0.65 -1.91 -25.97
C GLY A 162 1.90 -1.07 -26.31
N LYS A 163 2.92 -1.12 -25.46
CA LYS A 163 4.18 -0.38 -25.63
C LYS A 163 5.22 -1.25 -26.32
N THR A 164 6.27 -0.63 -26.86
CA THR A 164 7.43 -1.34 -27.41
C THR A 164 8.54 -1.38 -26.36
N ASP A 165 9.23 -2.51 -26.23
CA ASP A 165 10.41 -2.61 -25.38
C ASP A 165 11.52 -1.70 -25.92
N SER A 166 11.70 -0.54 -25.26
CA SER A 166 12.70 0.47 -25.57
C SER A 166 13.42 0.90 -24.29
N ALA A 167 14.59 1.53 -24.43
CA ALA A 167 15.31 2.06 -23.27
C ALA A 167 14.50 3.12 -22.50
N GLU A 168 13.70 3.90 -23.22
CA GLU A 168 12.75 4.87 -22.64
C GLU A 168 11.68 4.15 -21.84
N TYR A 169 11.02 3.14 -22.44
CA TYR A 169 9.97 2.37 -21.76
C TYR A 169 10.49 1.65 -20.51
N ARG A 170 11.70 1.08 -20.55
CA ARG A 170 12.31 0.44 -19.38
C ARG A 170 12.63 1.44 -18.27
N THR A 171 12.98 2.68 -18.63
CA THR A 171 13.19 3.78 -17.66
C THR A 171 11.87 4.18 -17.02
N ASP A 172 10.82 4.32 -17.81
CA ASP A 172 9.47 4.64 -17.31
C ASP A 172 8.94 3.53 -16.38
N LEU A 173 9.17 2.26 -16.76
CA LEU A 173 8.80 1.11 -15.93
C LEU A 173 9.57 1.11 -14.60
N LEU A 174 10.86 1.45 -14.61
CA LEU A 174 11.64 1.62 -13.37
C LEU A 174 11.04 2.72 -12.48
N THR A 175 10.75 3.90 -13.04
CA THR A 175 10.11 5.00 -12.31
C THR A 175 8.75 4.56 -11.74
N ARG A 176 7.96 3.80 -12.50
CA ARG A 176 6.69 3.23 -12.02
C ARG A 176 6.91 2.32 -10.80
N MET A 177 7.92 1.46 -10.82
CA MET A 177 8.23 0.58 -9.69
C MET A 177 8.72 1.36 -8.46
N GLU A 178 9.56 2.38 -8.67
CA GLU A 178 10.06 3.24 -7.60
C GLU A 178 8.93 4.06 -6.94
N VAL A 179 7.99 4.58 -7.72
CA VAL A 179 6.81 5.29 -7.22
C VAL A 179 5.88 4.35 -6.46
N ALA A 180 5.75 3.09 -6.89
CA ALA A 180 4.90 2.10 -6.24
C ALA A 180 5.51 1.48 -4.97
N ASN A 181 6.84 1.48 -4.83
CA ASN A 181 7.56 0.91 -3.69
C ASN A 181 7.58 1.85 -2.45
N ASP A 182 6.42 2.35 -2.04
CA ASP A 182 6.29 3.07 -0.77
C ASP A 182 6.01 2.07 0.36
N PRO A 183 6.93 1.88 1.33
CA PRO A 183 6.75 0.92 2.42
C PRO A 183 5.51 1.21 3.29
N ARG A 184 5.02 2.46 3.26
CA ARG A 184 3.79 2.85 3.98
C ARG A 184 2.53 2.26 3.36
N VAL A 185 2.55 1.88 2.08
CA VAL A 185 1.43 1.16 1.43
C VAL A 185 1.30 -0.25 2.00
N GLU A 186 2.42 -0.95 2.18
CA GLU A 186 2.42 -2.25 2.83
C GLU A 186 1.93 -2.14 4.29
N GLN A 187 2.41 -1.14 5.02
CA GLN A 187 1.94 -0.86 6.38
C GLN A 187 0.44 -0.58 6.42
N TYR A 188 -0.11 0.20 5.47
CA TYR A 188 -1.55 0.45 5.37
C TYR A 188 -2.34 -0.86 5.27
N TRP A 189 -1.94 -1.77 4.37
CA TRP A 189 -2.62 -3.05 4.20
C TRP A 189 -2.48 -3.98 5.41
N HIS A 190 -1.31 -3.98 6.06
CA HIS A 190 -1.11 -4.73 7.29
C HIS A 190 -2.05 -4.24 8.40
N LEU A 191 -2.15 -2.92 8.59
CA LEU A 191 -3.03 -2.31 9.58
C LEU A 191 -4.51 -2.63 9.31
N ILE A 192 -4.96 -2.54 8.05
CA ILE A 192 -6.32 -2.93 7.64
C ILE A 192 -6.58 -4.41 7.99
N SER A 193 -5.65 -5.31 7.66
CA SER A 193 -5.79 -6.73 8.01
C SER A 193 -5.88 -6.95 9.51
N THR A 194 -5.01 -6.34 10.31
CA THR A 194 -5.06 -6.45 11.77
C THR A 194 -6.39 -5.96 12.33
N ILE A 195 -6.86 -4.77 11.91
CA ILE A 195 -8.12 -4.19 12.40
C ILE A 195 -9.29 -5.12 12.09
N ASN A 196 -9.36 -5.63 10.86
CA ASN A 196 -10.45 -6.50 10.39
C ASN A 196 -10.32 -7.97 10.84
N GLY A 197 -9.23 -8.35 11.50
CA GLY A 197 -8.95 -9.73 11.89
C GLY A 197 -8.66 -10.66 10.71
N TRP A 198 -8.17 -10.11 9.59
CA TRP A 198 -7.77 -10.86 8.41
C TRP A 198 -6.32 -11.35 8.54
N PRO A 199 -5.92 -12.40 7.80
CA PRO A 199 -4.51 -12.75 7.67
C PRO A 199 -3.69 -11.57 7.17
N ALA A 200 -2.49 -11.40 7.73
CA ALA A 200 -1.54 -10.41 7.25
C ALA A 200 -1.16 -10.71 5.79
N PRO A 201 -1.19 -9.72 4.89
CA PRO A 201 -0.71 -9.93 3.53
C PRO A 201 0.79 -10.26 3.55
N PRO A 202 1.28 -11.10 2.62
CA PRO A 202 2.71 -11.31 2.48
C PRO A 202 3.41 -9.99 2.11
N SER A 203 4.63 -9.81 2.61
CA SER A 203 5.44 -8.64 2.25
C SER A 203 5.78 -8.68 0.76
N ILE A 204 5.54 -7.56 0.09
CA ILE A 204 5.83 -7.34 -1.33
C ILE A 204 7.11 -6.52 -1.52
N ALA A 205 7.66 -5.92 -0.46
CA ALA A 205 8.90 -5.17 -0.51
C ALA A 205 10.08 -5.94 -1.15
N PRO A 206 10.33 -7.23 -0.84
CA PRO A 206 11.40 -7.98 -1.49
C PRO A 206 11.21 -8.12 -3.00
N VAL A 207 9.96 -8.15 -3.47
CA VAL A 207 9.63 -8.22 -4.90
C VAL A 207 9.97 -6.90 -5.59
N PHE A 208 9.52 -5.78 -5.03
CA PHE A 208 9.82 -4.45 -5.57
C PHE A 208 11.31 -4.15 -5.56
N ASP A 209 11.99 -4.39 -4.43
CA ASP A 209 13.42 -4.16 -4.29
C ASP A 209 14.24 -4.98 -5.29
N TRP A 210 13.89 -6.26 -5.48
CA TRP A 210 14.54 -7.10 -6.47
C TRP A 210 14.32 -6.58 -7.89
N LEU A 211 13.07 -6.23 -8.23
CA LEU A 211 12.72 -5.78 -9.58
C LEU A 211 13.36 -4.42 -9.91
N ILE A 212 13.33 -3.46 -8.99
CA ILE A 212 13.99 -2.15 -9.13
C ILE A 212 15.49 -2.33 -9.37
N ARG A 213 16.17 -3.14 -8.54
CA ARG A 213 17.62 -3.38 -8.70
C ARG A 213 17.95 -4.10 -10.01
N SER A 214 17.11 -5.04 -10.44
CA SER A 214 17.31 -5.76 -11.69
C SER A 214 17.07 -4.85 -12.90
N LEU A 215 16.07 -3.97 -12.85
CA LEU A 215 15.83 -2.94 -13.88
C LEU A 215 16.95 -1.90 -13.91
N GLN A 216 17.50 -1.49 -12.77
CA GLN A 216 18.65 -0.59 -12.73
C GLN A 216 19.91 -1.21 -13.37
N HIS A 217 20.07 -2.53 -13.26
CA HIS A 217 21.24 -3.24 -13.80
C HIS A 217 21.07 -3.68 -15.26
N HIS A 218 19.85 -4.09 -15.65
CA HIS A 218 19.54 -4.70 -16.95
C HIS A 218 18.55 -3.87 -17.80
N GLY A 219 18.15 -2.70 -17.33
CA GLY A 219 17.14 -1.84 -17.98
C GLY A 219 17.63 -1.12 -19.24
N ARG A 220 18.91 -1.24 -19.58
CA ARG A 220 19.46 -0.76 -20.85
C ARG A 220 19.54 -1.94 -21.84
N PRO A 221 18.98 -1.80 -23.05
CA PRO A 221 19.07 -2.84 -24.08
C PRO A 221 20.51 -3.10 -24.54
#